data_AF-A0A246JU70-F1
#
_entry.id   AF-A0A246JU70-F1
#
_cell.length_a   1.000
_cell.length_b   1.000
_cell.length_c   1.000
_cell.angle_alpha   90.00
_cell.angle_beta   90.00
_cell.angle_gamma   90.00
#
_symmetry.space_group_name_H-M   'P 1'
#
loop_
_entity.id
_entity.type
_entity.pdbx_description
1 polymer ?
#
loop_
_entity_poly.entity_id
_entity_poly.type
_entity_poly.pdbx_seq_one_letter_code
_entity_poly.pdbx_strand_id
1 'polypeptide(L)'
;MSVNDYDLELEQLEERATGRLLTADTFDAAAFETLFNHIADKARDLREVSVLSKQILRALRQAAAAVRTRSEYVLAARENLKVADTFEMLLDLIIIGEHPDDRKPGAPRII
;
A
#
# COMPACT_ATOMS: atom_id res chain seq x y z
N MET A 1 10.63 -12.85 14.89
CA MET A 1 9.96 -13.03 13.59
C MET A 1 10.57 -12.02 12.64
N SER A 2 10.86 -12.43 11.41
CA SER A 2 11.32 -11.54 10.35
C SER A 2 10.18 -10.66 9.86
N VAL A 3 10.48 -9.42 9.45
CA VAL A 3 9.50 -8.54 8.78
C VAL A 3 8.94 -9.17 7.49
N ASN A 4 9.66 -10.15 6.92
CA ASN A 4 9.27 -10.91 5.74
C ASN A 4 8.52 -12.21 6.02
N ASP A 5 8.33 -12.58 7.30
CA ASP A 5 7.52 -13.74 7.65
C ASP A 5 6.06 -13.53 7.19
N TYR A 6 5.32 -14.64 7.04
CA TYR A 6 3.91 -14.57 6.68
C TYR A 6 3.13 -13.75 7.70
N ASP A 7 2.38 -12.78 7.20
CA ASP A 7 1.61 -11.87 8.03
C ASP A 7 0.11 -12.08 7.79
N LEU A 8 -0.55 -12.74 8.74
CA LEU A 8 -1.99 -12.99 8.69
C LEU A 8 -2.81 -11.70 8.74
N GLU A 9 -2.33 -10.68 9.45
CA GLU A 9 -3.01 -9.38 9.55
C GLU A 9 -2.95 -8.65 8.21
N LEU A 10 -1.79 -8.64 7.55
CA LEU A 10 -1.64 -8.08 6.21
C LEU A 10 -2.59 -8.73 5.21
N GLU A 11 -2.76 -10.06 5.24
CA GLU A 11 -3.71 -10.76 4.38
C GLU A 11 -5.16 -10.32 4.65
N GLN A 12 -5.55 -10.20 5.93
CA GLN A 12 -6.89 -9.77 6.29
C GLN A 12 -7.17 -8.31 5.90
N LEU A 13 -6.17 -7.45 6.00
CA LEU A 13 -6.25 -6.04 5.59
C LEU A 13 -6.33 -5.93 4.05
N GLU A 14 -5.52 -6.69 3.32
CA GLU A 14 -5.56 -6.79 1.86
C GLU A 14 -6.97 -7.20 1.40
N GLU A 15 -7.51 -8.29 1.94
CA GLU A 15 -8.84 -8.79 1.59
C GLU A 15 -9.96 -7.79 1.90
N ARG A 16 -9.88 -7.10 3.05
CA ARG A 16 -10.86 -6.08 3.43
C ARG A 16 -10.86 -4.88 2.48
N ALA A 17 -9.68 -4.41 2.07
CA ALA A 17 -9.55 -3.25 1.21
C ALA A 17 -9.83 -3.60 -0.27
N THR A 18 -9.12 -4.58 -0.82
CA THR A 18 -9.15 -4.89 -2.25
C THR A 18 -10.26 -5.88 -2.59
N GLY A 19 -10.45 -6.92 -1.77
CA GLY A 19 -11.44 -7.98 -2.01
C GLY A 19 -12.85 -7.42 -2.12
N ARG A 20 -13.26 -6.53 -1.20
CA ARG A 20 -14.57 -5.85 -1.24
C ARG A 20 -14.76 -4.98 -2.48
N LEU A 21 -13.73 -4.24 -2.86
CA LEU A 21 -13.79 -3.39 -4.05
C LEU A 21 -13.91 -4.23 -5.33
N LEU A 22 -13.16 -5.33 -5.43
CA LEU A 22 -13.14 -6.18 -6.62
C LEU A 22 -14.39 -7.06 -6.75
N THR A 23 -14.99 -7.50 -5.65
CA THR A 23 -16.11 -8.46 -5.65
C THR A 23 -17.47 -7.79 -5.50
N ALA A 24 -17.55 -6.68 -4.76
CA ALA A 24 -18.81 -6.04 -4.38
C ALA A 24 -18.87 -4.56 -4.79
N ASP A 25 -17.90 -4.07 -5.58
CA ASP A 25 -17.86 -2.69 -6.09
C ASP A 25 -17.98 -1.61 -5.00
N THR A 26 -17.56 -1.97 -3.80
CA THR A 26 -17.66 -1.11 -2.62
C THR A 26 -16.27 -0.60 -2.28
N PHE A 27 -16.08 0.70 -2.44
CA PHE A 27 -14.84 1.37 -2.05
C PHE A 27 -14.90 1.79 -0.58
N ASP A 28 -13.94 1.31 0.22
CA ASP A 28 -13.81 1.62 1.64
C ASP A 28 -12.48 2.34 1.89
N ALA A 29 -12.52 3.67 1.95
CA ALA A 29 -11.32 4.51 2.10
C ALA A 29 -10.54 4.16 3.39
N ALA A 30 -11.26 3.89 4.48
CA ALA A 30 -10.65 3.58 5.78
C ALA A 30 -9.94 2.22 5.75
N ALA A 31 -10.49 1.24 5.02
CA ALA A 31 -9.81 -0.04 4.82
C ALA A 31 -8.51 0.11 4.03
N PHE A 32 -8.51 0.91 2.95
CA PHE A 32 -7.28 1.20 2.19
C PHE A 32 -6.26 1.97 3.02
N GLU A 33 -6.69 2.96 3.81
CA GLU A 33 -5.80 3.70 4.72
C GLU A 33 -5.18 2.78 5.78
N THR A 34 -5.97 1.87 6.36
CA THR A 34 -5.47 0.90 7.35
C THR A 34 -4.43 -0.03 6.73
N LEU A 35 -4.70 -0.54 5.52
CA LEU A 35 -3.74 -1.37 4.78
C LEU A 35 -2.44 -0.60 4.47
N PHE A 36 -2.56 0.66 4.03
CA PHE A 36 -1.42 1.52 3.74
C PHE A 36 -0.56 1.71 5.00
N ASN A 37 -1.18 2.09 6.12
CA ASN A 37 -0.47 2.35 7.37
C ASN A 37 0.25 1.10 7.88
N HIS A 38 -0.37 -0.08 7.81
CA HIS A 38 0.25 -1.34 8.21
C HIS A 38 1.53 -1.66 7.42
N ILE A 39 1.51 -1.43 6.10
CA ILE A 39 2.68 -1.64 5.25
C ILE A 39 3.72 -0.54 5.47
N ALA A 40 3.28 0.71 5.66
CA ALA A 40 4.17 1.83 5.94
C ALA A 40 4.95 1.64 7.25
N ASP A 41 4.29 1.18 8.32
CA ASP A 41 4.94 0.90 9.61
C ASP A 41 6.04 -0.16 9.45
N LYS A 42 5.80 -1.18 8.61
CA LYS A 42 6.82 -2.19 8.26
C LYS A 42 7.95 -1.63 7.41
N ALA A 43 7.74 -0.55 6.65
CA ALA A 43 8.76 0.00 5.75
C ALA A 43 10.04 0.43 6.49
N ARG A 44 9.96 0.76 7.79
CA ARG A 44 11.15 1.04 8.61
C ARG A 44 12.02 -0.21 8.79
N ASP A 45 11.39 -1.32 9.16
CA ASP A 45 12.07 -2.60 9.37
C ASP A 45 12.57 -3.21 8.04
N LEU A 46 11.88 -2.90 6.93
CA LEU A 46 12.25 -3.36 5.60
C LEU A 46 13.56 -2.76 5.06
N ARG A 47 14.05 -1.66 5.63
CA ARG A 47 15.32 -1.03 5.19
C ARG A 47 16.55 -1.88 5.49
N GLU A 48 16.49 -2.64 6.57
CA GLU A 48 17.60 -3.44 7.07
C GLU A 48 17.71 -4.80 6.36
N VAL A 49 16.77 -5.10 5.45
CA VAL A 49 16.71 -6.38 4.73
C VAL A 49 16.91 -6.19 3.23
N SER A 50 17.63 -7.12 2.61
CA SER A 50 17.92 -7.10 1.16
C SER A 50 16.82 -7.71 0.29
N VAL A 51 15.79 -8.28 0.91
CA VAL A 51 14.69 -8.99 0.23
C VAL A 51 13.34 -8.54 0.79
N LEU A 52 12.34 -8.48 -0.08
CA LEU A 52 10.97 -8.17 0.27
C LEU A 52 10.07 -9.40 0.11
N SER A 53 9.18 -9.60 1.08
CA SER A 53 8.15 -10.62 1.01
C SER A 53 7.27 -10.43 -0.22
N LYS A 54 7.01 -11.53 -0.94
CA LYS A 54 6.05 -11.54 -2.05
C LYS A 54 4.65 -11.14 -1.61
N GLN A 55 4.28 -11.37 -0.34
CA GLN A 55 3.00 -10.97 0.21
C GLN A 55 2.87 -9.44 0.24
N ILE A 56 3.91 -8.74 0.73
CA ILE A 56 3.95 -7.27 0.77
C ILE A 56 3.89 -6.69 -0.65
N LEU A 57 4.71 -7.22 -1.56
CA LEU A 57 4.71 -6.81 -2.96
C LEU A 57 3.34 -7.01 -3.61
N ARG A 58 2.70 -8.15 -3.35
CA ARG A 58 1.35 -8.44 -3.85
C ARG A 58 0.34 -7.43 -3.31
N ALA A 59 0.30 -7.20 -2.00
CA ALA A 59 -0.65 -6.30 -1.37
C ALA A 59 -0.56 -4.87 -1.94
N LEU A 60 0.67 -4.32 -2.07
CA LEU A 60 0.91 -3.01 -2.68
C LEU A 60 0.38 -2.95 -4.12
N ARG A 61 0.74 -3.93 -4.95
CA ARG A 61 0.37 -3.97 -6.37
C ARG A 61 -1.13 -4.21 -6.57
N GLN A 62 -1.74 -5.08 -5.76
CA GLN A 62 -3.17 -5.35 -5.81
C GLN A 62 -3.99 -4.14 -5.37
N ALA A 63 -3.59 -3.43 -4.30
CA ALA A 63 -4.30 -2.25 -3.86
C ALA A 63 -4.35 -1.17 -4.96
N ALA A 64 -3.21 -0.85 -5.57
CA ALA A 64 -3.15 0.10 -6.68
C ALA A 64 -3.97 -0.37 -7.90
N ALA A 65 -3.84 -1.65 -8.28
CA ALA A 65 -4.55 -2.22 -9.42
C ALA A 65 -6.07 -2.25 -9.20
N ALA A 66 -6.55 -2.60 -8.00
CA ALA A 66 -7.97 -2.68 -7.68
C ALA A 66 -8.64 -1.31 -7.83
N VAL A 67 -8.04 -0.25 -7.29
CA VAL A 67 -8.57 1.11 -7.41
C VAL A 67 -8.63 1.55 -8.88
N ARG A 68 -7.55 1.35 -9.64
CA ARG A 68 -7.50 1.78 -11.05
C ARG A 68 -8.49 1.02 -11.93
N THR A 69 -8.52 -0.30 -11.83
CA THR A 69 -9.40 -1.13 -12.65
C THR A 69 -10.88 -0.92 -12.33
N ARG A 70 -11.23 -0.65 -11.07
CA ARG A 70 -12.62 -0.35 -10.69
C ARG A 70 -13.02 1.11 -10.89
N SER A 71 -12.08 2.05 -11.05
CA SER A 71 -12.38 3.47 -11.27
C SER A 71 -13.21 3.77 -12.54
N GLU A 72 -13.23 2.86 -13.50
CA GLU A 72 -14.09 2.98 -14.68
C GLU A 72 -15.57 2.76 -14.34
N TYR A 73 -15.87 1.97 -13.32
CA TYR A 73 -17.21 1.48 -13.00
C TYR A 73 -17.74 1.95 -11.64
N VAL A 74 -16.85 2.24 -10.69
CA VAL A 74 -17.17 2.64 -9.32
C VAL A 74 -16.77 4.09 -9.11
N LEU A 75 -17.77 4.98 -8.98
CA LEU A 75 -17.55 6.42 -8.80
C LEU A 75 -16.64 6.72 -7.60
N ALA A 76 -16.87 6.06 -6.46
CA ALA A 76 -16.05 6.25 -5.27
C ALA A 76 -14.57 5.86 -5.50
N ALA A 77 -14.29 4.82 -6.29
CA ALA A 77 -12.91 4.47 -6.66
C ALA A 77 -12.30 5.51 -7.61
N ARG A 78 -13.09 6.08 -8.54
CA ARG A 78 -12.64 7.16 -9.43
C ARG A 78 -12.27 8.43 -8.66
N GLU A 79 -13.10 8.84 -7.72
CA GLU A 79 -12.86 10.00 -6.86
C GLU A 79 -11.62 9.83 -5.98
N ASN A 80 -11.22 8.58 -5.72
CA ASN A 80 -10.09 8.21 -4.88
C ASN A 80 -8.91 7.60 -5.66
N LEU A 81 -8.74 7.92 -6.95
CA LEU A 81 -7.61 7.43 -7.75
C LEU A 81 -6.23 7.68 -7.12
N LYS A 82 -6.10 8.78 -6.36
CA LYS A 82 -4.88 9.11 -5.61
C LYS A 82 -4.45 8.02 -4.63
N VAL A 83 -5.38 7.21 -4.13
CA VAL A 83 -5.06 6.07 -3.27
C VAL A 83 -4.19 5.05 -4.01
N ALA A 84 -4.41 4.84 -5.31
CA ALA A 84 -3.54 3.97 -6.10
C ALA A 84 -2.11 4.53 -6.15
N ASP A 85 -1.97 5.84 -6.35
CA ASP A 85 -0.68 6.52 -6.43
C ASP A 85 0.06 6.49 -5.09
N THR A 86 -0.66 6.52 -3.95
CA THR A 86 -0.02 6.40 -2.63
C THR A 86 0.60 5.01 -2.42
N PHE A 87 -0.05 3.93 -2.88
CA PHE A 87 0.53 2.59 -2.79
C PHE A 87 1.77 2.41 -3.68
N GLU A 88 1.77 3.02 -4.87
CA GLU A 88 2.97 3.03 -5.73
C GLU A 88 4.10 3.84 -5.12
N MET A 89 3.79 5.03 -4.60
CA MET A 89 4.77 5.83 -3.87
C MET A 89 5.36 5.04 -2.69
N LEU A 90 4.55 4.31 -1.92
CA LEU A 90 5.03 3.50 -0.80
C LEU A 90 5.98 2.38 -1.27
N LEU A 91 5.67 1.72 -2.38
CA LEU A 91 6.57 0.75 -2.99
C LEU A 91 7.91 1.39 -3.39
N ASP A 92 7.87 2.56 -4.04
CA ASP A 92 9.09 3.27 -4.43
C ASP A 92 9.94 3.66 -3.21
N LEU A 93 9.29 4.11 -2.11
CA LEU A 93 9.97 4.42 -0.85
C LEU A 93 10.63 3.18 -0.24
N ILE A 94 9.92 2.06 -0.19
CA ILE A 94 10.49 0.79 0.31
C ILE A 94 11.69 0.36 -0.52
N ILE A 95 11.62 0.48 -1.85
CA ILE A 95 12.72 0.10 -2.77
C ILE A 95 13.99 0.91 -2.49
N ILE A 96 13.85 2.20 -2.18
CA ILE A 96 15.00 3.08 -1.89
C ILE A 96 15.37 3.11 -0.40
N GLY A 97 14.71 2.31 0.45
CA GLY A 97 14.98 2.26 1.89
C GLY A 97 14.51 3.51 2.65
N GLU A 98 13.42 4.14 2.22
CA GLU A 98 12.80 5.29 2.88
C GLU A 98 11.43 4.95 3.48
N HIS A 99 10.96 5.80 4.39
CA HIS A 99 9.65 5.74 5.03
C HIS A 99 8.89 7.02 4.67
N PRO A 100 7.54 6.99 4.60
CA PRO A 100 6.75 8.18 4.31
C PRO A 100 7.13 9.41 5.17
N ASP A 101 7.37 9.22 6.47
CA ASP A 101 7.77 10.29 7.40
C ASP A 101 9.14 10.92 7.15
N ASP A 102 10.03 10.25 6.40
CA ASP A 102 11.34 10.82 6.07
C ASP A 102 11.20 11.99 5.09
N ARG A 103 10.10 12.03 4.33
CA ARG A 103 9.79 13.13 3.42
C ARG A 103 9.18 14.31 4.17
N LYS A 104 10.03 15.26 4.57
CA LYS A 104 9.56 16.57 5.04
C LYS A 104 9.20 17.47 3.85
N PRO A 105 7.95 17.99 3.76
CA PRO A 105 7.57 18.93 2.70
C PRO A 105 8.47 20.17 2.70
N GLY A 106 8.99 20.55 1.53
CA GLY A 106 9.82 21.75 1.35
C GLY A 106 11.31 21.56 1.66
N ALA A 107 11.75 20.38 2.11
CA ALA A 107 13.16 20.06 2.27
C ALA A 107 13.68 19.33 1.01
N PRO A 108 14.61 19.91 0.23
CA PRO A 108 15.25 19.17 -0.86
C PRO A 108 16.06 18.00 -0.31
N ARG A 109 16.06 16.88 -1.05
CA ARG A 109 16.90 15.73 -0.72
C ARG A 109 18.37 16.09 -0.96
N ILE A 110 19.25 15.71 -0.02
CA ILE A 110 20.66 15.49 -0.32
C ILE A 110 20.74 14.01 -0.68
N ILE A 111 20.94 13.73 -1.96
CA ILE A 111 21.05 12.39 -2.54
C ILE A 111 22.53 12.04 -2.65
#